data_AF-L8GT14-F1
#
_entry.id   AF-L8GT14-F1
#
_cell.length_a   1.000
_cell.length_b   1.000
_cell.length_c   1.000
_cell.angle_alpha   90.00
_cell.angle_beta   90.00
_cell.angle_gamma   90.00
#
_symmetry.space_group_name_H-M   'P 1'
#
loop_
_entity.id
_entity.type
_entity.pdbx_description
1 polymer ?
#
loop_
_entity_poly.entity_id
_entity_poly.type
_entity_poly.pdbx_seq_one_letter_code
_entity_poly.pdbx_strand_id
1 'polypeptide(L)'
;MLIFKYGVDWKELVNAPQGNKDDIEKAQKLLDEVTAAFQASEARDQEAAEAVRTATRQEADAKAAEQEAIAKEQEAHAREEELRAAKQELDAALHELQAQEEAFNARTAELTRLSEEGSIVAKNRAKNELAQHLSSDPLPLRKAKITQEAAVKKAERAAQAAREATERA
;
A
#
# COMPACT_ATOMS: atom_id res chain seq x y z
N MET A 1 65.59 -30.82 2.31
CA MET A 1 66.91 -31.20 1.75
C MET A 1 66.70 -32.41 0.85
N LEU A 2 66.72 -32.24 -0.47
CA LEU A 2 66.33 -33.29 -1.44
C LEU A 2 67.27 -34.51 -1.40
N ILE A 3 68.55 -34.31 -1.06
CA ILE A 3 69.60 -35.32 -0.92
C ILE A 3 69.20 -36.43 0.08
N PHE A 4 68.78 -36.05 1.29
CA PHE A 4 68.37 -37.01 2.32
C PHE A 4 67.04 -37.70 2.00
N LYS A 5 66.17 -37.06 1.23
CA LYS A 5 64.85 -37.61 0.89
C LYS A 5 64.92 -38.64 -0.23
N TYR A 6 65.84 -38.45 -1.19
CA TYR A 6 65.95 -39.29 -2.39
C TYR A 6 67.24 -40.13 -2.45
N GLY A 7 68.13 -40.03 -1.45
CA GLY A 7 69.33 -40.88 -1.33
C GLY A 7 70.39 -40.66 -2.42
N VAL A 8 70.41 -39.49 -3.06
CA VAL A 8 71.29 -39.16 -4.19
C VAL A 8 72.58 -38.49 -3.70
N ASP A 9 73.76 -38.88 -4.19
CA ASP A 9 75.05 -38.29 -3.81
C ASP A 9 75.15 -36.82 -4.28
N TRP A 10 75.75 -35.96 -3.45
CA TRP A 10 75.96 -34.55 -3.75
C TRP A 10 76.71 -34.35 -5.08
N LYS A 11 77.70 -35.21 -5.36
CA LYS A 11 78.46 -35.16 -6.62
C LYS A 11 77.59 -35.49 -7.84
N GLU A 12 76.61 -36.38 -7.71
CA GLU A 12 75.69 -36.71 -8.80
C GLU A 12 74.69 -35.57 -9.03
N LEU A 13 74.21 -34.94 -7.95
CA LEU A 13 73.27 -33.82 -8.00
C LEU A 13 73.87 -32.56 -8.63
N VAL A 14 75.14 -32.26 -8.32
CA VAL A 14 75.83 -31.07 -8.84
C VAL A 14 76.31 -31.25 -10.28
N ASN A 15 76.65 -32.48 -10.69
CA ASN A 15 77.12 -32.81 -12.04
C ASN A 15 76.01 -33.34 -12.96
N ALA A 16 74.77 -33.41 -12.47
CA ALA A 16 73.62 -33.75 -13.29
C ALA A 16 73.58 -32.79 -14.51
N PRO A 17 73.29 -33.29 -15.72
CA PRO A 17 73.22 -32.45 -16.91
C PRO A 17 72.18 -31.36 -16.67
N GLN A 18 72.65 -30.15 -16.39
CA GLN A 18 71.78 -28.98 -16.29
C GLN A 18 71.23 -28.77 -17.69
N GLY A 19 69.91 -28.85 -17.85
CA GLY A 19 69.25 -28.60 -19.14
C GLY A 19 69.70 -27.27 -19.75
N ASN A 20 69.52 -27.11 -21.06
CA ASN A 20 69.91 -25.89 -21.76
C ASN A 20 69.33 -24.65 -21.06
N LYS A 21 70.21 -23.79 -20.53
CA LYS A 21 69.83 -22.64 -19.69
C LYS A 21 68.87 -21.70 -20.41
N ASP A 22 69.07 -21.51 -21.71
CA ASP A 22 68.23 -20.66 -22.54
C ASP A 22 66.78 -21.19 -22.63
N ASP A 23 66.60 -22.51 -22.64
CA ASP A 23 65.28 -23.12 -22.73
C ASP A 23 64.57 -23.11 -21.36
N ILE A 24 65.32 -23.21 -20.27
CA ILE A 24 64.79 -23.03 -18.91
C ILE A 24 64.33 -21.58 -18.70
N GLU A 25 65.12 -20.61 -19.15
CA GLU A 25 64.75 -19.18 -19.07
C GLU A 25 63.51 -18.85 -19.90
N LYS A 26 63.39 -19.41 -21.11
CA LYS A 26 62.18 -19.26 -21.92
C LYS A 26 60.96 -19.91 -21.25
N ALA A 27 61.12 -21.11 -20.72
CA ALA A 27 60.04 -21.80 -20.02
C ALA A 27 59.58 -21.03 -18.77
N GLN A 28 60.52 -20.46 -18.01
CA GLN A 28 60.20 -19.62 -16.86
C GLN A 28 59.44 -18.35 -17.28
N LYS A 29 59.87 -17.67 -18.34
CA LYS A 29 59.16 -16.49 -18.88
C LYS A 29 57.73 -16.83 -19.31
N LEU A 30 57.55 -17.94 -20.03
CA LEU A 30 56.21 -18.39 -20.43
C LEU A 30 55.33 -18.73 -19.23
N LEU A 31 55.90 -19.35 -18.19
CA LEU A 31 55.17 -19.65 -16.96
C LEU A 31 54.76 -18.37 -16.23
N ASP A 32 55.65 -17.38 -16.16
CA ASP A 32 55.38 -16.08 -15.53
C ASP A 32 54.28 -15.32 -16.29
N GLU A 33 54.32 -15.32 -17.63
CA GLU A 33 53.31 -14.72 -18.50
C GLU A 33 51.93 -15.38 -18.33
N VAL A 34 51.88 -16.72 -18.33
CA VAL A 34 50.62 -17.46 -18.11
C VAL A 34 50.07 -17.22 -16.71
N THR A 35 50.94 -17.20 -15.69
CA THR A 35 50.54 -16.91 -14.30
C THR A 35 49.96 -15.50 -14.19
N ALA A 36 50.60 -14.51 -14.81
CA ALA A 36 50.12 -13.13 -14.83
C ALA A 36 48.78 -13.01 -15.58
N ALA A 37 48.62 -13.70 -16.71
CA ALA A 37 47.37 -13.72 -17.47
C ALA A 37 46.23 -14.38 -16.67
N PHE A 38 46.52 -15.46 -15.93
CA PHE A 38 45.55 -16.14 -15.09
C PHE A 38 45.10 -15.26 -13.92
N GLN A 39 46.03 -14.62 -13.21
CA GLN A 39 45.72 -13.67 -12.13
C GLN A 39 44.88 -12.48 -12.64
N ALA A 40 45.19 -11.96 -13.83
CA ALA A 40 44.41 -10.90 -14.44
C ALA A 40 43.00 -11.37 -14.83
N SER A 41 42.83 -12.62 -15.26
CA SER A 41 41.52 -13.21 -15.53
C SER A 41 40.72 -13.37 -14.24
N GLU A 42 41.31 -13.93 -13.19
CA GLU A 42 40.65 -14.11 -11.90
C GLU A 42 40.20 -12.77 -11.30
N ALA A 43 41.01 -11.71 -11.41
CA ALA A 43 40.63 -10.38 -10.96
C ALA A 43 39.40 -9.85 -11.73
N ARG A 44 39.37 -10.01 -13.06
CA ARG A 44 38.22 -9.61 -13.87
C ARG A 44 36.97 -10.43 -13.57
N ASP A 45 37.11 -11.72 -13.32
CA ASP A 45 35.99 -12.60 -12.96
C ASP A 45 35.41 -12.21 -11.59
N GLN A 46 36.27 -11.84 -10.63
CA GLN A 46 35.85 -11.31 -9.34
C GLN A 46 35.09 -9.98 -9.48
N GLU A 47 35.64 -9.03 -10.24
CA GLU A 47 34.98 -7.75 -10.51
C GLU A 47 33.62 -7.95 -11.20
N ALA A 48 33.55 -8.83 -12.20
CA ALA A 48 32.31 -9.16 -12.89
C ALA A 48 31.29 -9.82 -11.94
N ALA A 49 31.73 -10.73 -11.07
CA ALA A 49 30.86 -11.36 -10.08
C ALA A 49 30.30 -10.33 -9.06
N GLU A 50 31.11 -9.37 -8.62
CA GLU A 50 30.68 -8.29 -7.73
C GLU A 50 29.71 -7.33 -8.43
N ALA A 51 29.96 -6.99 -9.69
CA ALA A 51 29.07 -6.18 -10.50
C ALA A 51 27.70 -6.86 -10.67
N VAL A 52 27.68 -8.16 -11.00
CA VAL A 52 26.43 -8.94 -11.09
C VAL A 52 25.70 -8.97 -9.76
N ARG A 53 26.38 -9.24 -8.64
CA ARG A 53 25.76 -9.22 -7.31
C ARG A 53 25.14 -7.88 -6.97
N THR A 54 25.82 -6.78 -7.32
CA THR A 54 25.32 -5.42 -7.09
C THR A 54 24.10 -5.13 -7.95
N ALA A 55 24.14 -5.49 -9.25
CA ALA A 55 23.01 -5.32 -10.16
C ALA A 55 21.79 -6.14 -9.70
N THR A 56 21.98 -7.40 -9.28
CA THR A 56 20.89 -8.23 -8.76
C THR A 56 20.27 -7.65 -7.48
N ARG A 57 21.07 -7.08 -6.58
CA ARG A 57 20.55 -6.39 -5.39
C ARG A 57 19.75 -5.16 -5.75
N GLN A 58 20.27 -4.31 -6.64
CA GLN A 58 19.57 -3.13 -7.13
C GLN A 58 18.25 -3.49 -7.82
N GLU A 59 18.22 -4.55 -8.61
CA GLU A 59 16.99 -5.05 -9.24
C GLU A 59 15.97 -5.53 -8.20
N ALA A 60 16.42 -6.26 -7.17
CA ALA A 60 15.57 -6.72 -6.09
C ALA A 60 14.99 -5.54 -5.29
N ASP A 61 15.82 -4.54 -4.97
CA ASP A 61 15.41 -3.34 -4.24
C ASP A 61 14.42 -2.50 -5.07
N ALA A 62 14.67 -2.34 -6.37
CA ALA A 62 13.76 -1.65 -7.29
C ALA A 62 12.40 -2.35 -7.38
N LYS A 63 12.38 -3.68 -7.49
CA LYS A 63 11.15 -4.47 -7.47
C LYS A 63 10.41 -4.34 -6.15
N ALA A 64 11.12 -4.33 -5.02
CA ALA A 64 10.50 -4.16 -3.71
C ALA A 64 9.83 -2.77 -3.59
N ALA A 65 10.52 -1.72 -4.04
CA ALA A 65 10.00 -0.36 -4.07
C ALA A 65 8.78 -0.21 -5.00
N GLU A 66 8.79 -0.87 -6.16
CA GLU A 66 7.65 -0.90 -7.09
C GLU A 66 6.43 -1.58 -6.43
N GLN A 67 6.63 -2.73 -5.78
CA GLN A 67 5.54 -3.42 -5.08
C GLN A 67 4.98 -2.58 -3.91
N GLU A 68 5.84 -1.89 -3.16
CA GLU A 68 5.40 -0.97 -2.10
C GLU A 68 4.58 0.21 -2.66
N ALA A 69 5.00 0.78 -3.80
CA ALA A 69 4.26 1.85 -4.46
C ALA A 69 2.88 1.37 -4.95
N ILE A 70 2.82 0.20 -5.58
CA ILE A 70 1.55 -0.41 -6.01
C ILE A 70 0.63 -0.67 -4.81
N ALA A 71 1.17 -1.18 -3.70
CA ALA A 71 0.37 -1.43 -2.49
C ALA A 71 -0.20 -0.12 -1.92
N LYS A 72 0.61 0.96 -1.88
CA LYS A 72 0.17 2.29 -1.44
C LYS A 72 -0.91 2.87 -2.36
N GLU A 73 -0.77 2.71 -3.68
CA GLU A 73 -1.77 3.15 -4.65
C GLU A 73 -3.11 2.41 -4.47
N GLN A 74 -3.05 1.09 -4.29
CA GLN A 74 -4.24 0.27 -4.03
C GLN A 74 -4.93 0.65 -2.71
N GLU A 75 -4.16 0.90 -1.65
CA GLU A 75 -4.71 1.37 -0.38
C GLU A 75 -5.38 2.74 -0.56
N ALA A 76 -4.73 3.69 -1.23
CA ALA A 76 -5.28 5.01 -1.49
C ALA A 76 -6.61 4.93 -2.27
N HIS A 77 -6.65 4.12 -3.34
CA HIS A 77 -7.87 3.89 -4.11
C HIS A 77 -8.99 3.26 -3.27
N ALA A 78 -8.67 2.26 -2.44
CA ALA A 78 -9.64 1.64 -1.55
C ALA A 78 -10.23 2.65 -0.54
N ARG A 79 -9.40 3.54 -0.01
CA ARG A 79 -9.84 4.61 0.91
C ARG A 79 -10.68 5.67 0.21
N GLU A 80 -10.35 6.04 -1.02
CA GLU A 80 -11.14 6.97 -1.82
C GLU A 80 -12.54 6.41 -2.09
N GLU A 81 -12.62 5.14 -2.50
CA GLU A 81 -13.90 4.46 -2.72
C GLU A 81 -14.74 4.32 -1.43
N GLU A 82 -14.09 4.02 -0.29
CA GLU A 82 -14.76 4.00 1.03
C GLU A 82 -15.34 5.38 1.38
N LEU A 83 -14.57 6.45 1.19
CA LEU A 83 -15.02 7.83 1.42
C LEU A 83 -16.15 8.23 0.48
N ARG A 84 -16.07 7.84 -0.79
CA ARG A 84 -17.10 8.10 -1.79
C ARG A 84 -18.41 7.39 -1.43
N ALA A 85 -18.35 6.12 -1.07
CA ALA A 85 -19.51 5.35 -0.64
C ALA A 85 -20.15 5.94 0.62
N ALA A 86 -19.33 6.35 1.61
CA ALA A 86 -19.84 6.99 2.83
C ALA A 86 -20.51 8.35 2.55
N LYS A 87 -19.99 9.14 1.60
CA LYS A 87 -20.63 10.39 1.17
C LYS A 87 -21.97 10.15 0.47
N GLN A 88 -22.05 9.14 -0.40
CA GLN A 88 -23.31 8.77 -1.08
C GLN A 88 -24.37 8.30 -0.08
N GLU A 89 -23.99 7.51 0.92
CA GLU A 89 -24.89 7.07 1.98
C GLU A 89 -25.38 8.24 2.85
N LEU A 90 -24.49 9.19 3.16
CA LEU A 90 -24.85 10.41 3.87
C LEU A 90 -25.84 11.28 3.07
N ASP A 91 -25.59 11.47 1.78
CA ASP A 91 -26.47 12.23 0.90
C ASP A 91 -27.86 11.60 0.79
N ALA A 92 -27.92 10.28 0.61
CA ALA A 92 -29.18 9.53 0.61
C ALA A 92 -29.93 9.64 1.96
N ALA A 93 -29.21 9.57 3.08
CA ALA A 93 -29.81 9.72 4.40
C ALA A 93 -30.32 11.14 4.67
N LEU A 94 -29.62 12.17 4.15
CA LEU A 94 -30.07 13.57 4.21
C LEU A 94 -31.34 13.78 3.38
N HIS A 95 -31.38 13.26 2.16
CA HIS A 95 -32.56 13.34 1.30
C HIS A 95 -33.78 12.66 1.92
N GLU A 96 -33.61 11.46 2.50
CA GLU A 96 -34.70 10.77 3.19
C GLU A 96 -35.17 11.57 4.41
N LEU A 97 -34.24 12.12 5.22
CA LEU A 97 -34.61 12.94 6.36
C LEU A 97 -35.42 14.17 5.93
N GLN A 98 -34.97 14.87 4.90
CA GLN A 98 -35.67 16.03 4.34
C GLN A 98 -37.07 15.65 3.84
N ALA A 99 -37.21 14.55 3.11
CA ALA A 99 -38.52 14.07 2.64
C ALA A 99 -39.47 13.76 3.80
N GLN A 100 -38.97 13.15 4.88
CA GLN A 100 -39.78 12.86 6.08
C GLN A 100 -40.15 14.14 6.84
N GLU A 101 -39.25 15.11 6.93
CA GLU A 101 -39.51 16.42 7.55
C GLU A 101 -40.54 17.22 6.75
N GLU A 102 -40.42 17.26 5.42
CA GLU A 102 -41.39 17.88 4.53
C GLU A 102 -42.77 17.23 4.63
N ALA A 103 -42.85 15.90 4.63
CA ALA A 103 -44.11 15.17 4.81
C ALA A 103 -44.77 15.48 6.16
N PHE A 104 -43.99 15.53 7.23
CA PHE A 104 -44.48 15.89 8.56
C PHE A 104 -44.98 17.34 8.62
N ASN A 105 -44.23 18.28 8.04
CA ASN A 105 -44.57 19.69 7.99
C ASN A 105 -45.79 19.97 7.11
N ALA A 106 -45.89 19.31 5.96
CA ALA A 106 -47.05 19.39 5.07
C ALA A 106 -48.33 18.90 5.78
N ARG A 107 -48.24 17.78 6.51
CA ARG A 107 -49.38 17.27 7.29
C ARG A 107 -49.77 18.22 8.42
N THR A 108 -48.77 18.81 9.09
CA THR A 108 -48.99 19.81 10.14
C THR A 108 -49.69 21.05 9.57
N ALA A 109 -49.24 21.56 8.42
CA ALA A 109 -49.84 22.72 7.76
C ALA A 109 -51.28 22.44 7.31
N GLU A 110 -51.54 21.27 6.73
CA GLU A 110 -52.88 20.84 6.33
C GLU A 110 -53.83 20.76 7.54
N LEU A 111 -53.41 20.09 8.62
CA LEU A 111 -54.20 19.96 9.84
C LEU A 111 -54.43 21.32 10.53
N THR A 112 -53.43 22.21 10.50
CA THR A 112 -53.56 23.58 11.03
C THR A 112 -54.63 24.36 10.26
N ARG A 113 -54.59 24.35 8.92
CA ARG A 113 -55.60 25.01 8.08
C ARG A 113 -57.00 24.44 8.34
N LEU A 114 -57.15 23.11 8.37
CA LEU A 114 -58.43 22.45 8.65
C LEU A 114 -58.95 22.71 10.07
N SER A 115 -58.07 23.04 11.03
CA SER A 115 -58.46 23.41 12.38
C SER A 115 -59.06 24.83 12.49
N GLU A 116 -58.78 25.68 11.50
CA GLU A 116 -59.21 27.07 11.42
C GLU A 116 -60.37 27.28 10.43
N GLU A 117 -60.54 26.37 9.47
CA GLU A 117 -61.55 26.41 8.40
C GLU A 117 -62.65 25.33 8.57
N GLY A 118 -63.83 25.54 7.97
CA GLY A 118 -64.92 24.55 7.97
C GLY A 118 -65.92 24.64 9.13
N SER A 119 -66.70 23.57 9.34
CA SER A 119 -67.73 23.51 10.39
C SER A 119 -67.13 23.30 11.79
N ILE A 120 -67.86 23.68 12.85
CA ILE A 120 -67.39 23.54 14.25
C ILE A 120 -66.93 22.11 14.57
N VAL A 121 -67.67 21.11 14.08
CA VAL A 121 -67.32 19.69 14.28
C VAL A 121 -66.03 19.33 13.53
N ALA A 122 -65.86 19.78 12.28
CA ALA A 122 -64.66 19.54 11.50
C ALA A 122 -63.42 20.21 12.13
N LYS A 123 -63.56 21.46 12.59
CA LYS A 123 -62.50 22.19 13.30
C LYS A 123 -62.06 21.47 14.57
N ASN A 124 -63.00 21.06 15.42
CA ASN A 124 -62.68 20.35 16.66
C ASN A 124 -62.00 18.99 16.39
N ARG A 125 -62.43 18.29 15.35
CA ARG A 125 -61.77 17.06 14.91
C ARG A 125 -60.34 17.32 14.43
N ALA A 126 -60.13 18.31 13.57
CA ALA A 126 -58.81 18.68 13.09
C ALA A 126 -57.88 19.18 14.21
N LYS A 127 -58.39 19.90 15.21
CA LYS A 127 -57.62 20.28 16.42
C LYS A 127 -57.15 19.07 17.21
N ASN A 128 -58.00 18.07 17.39
CA ASN A 128 -57.63 16.83 18.06
C ASN A 128 -56.60 16.03 17.25
N GLU A 129 -56.80 15.92 15.93
CA GLU A 129 -55.84 15.23 15.03
C GLU A 129 -54.50 15.96 14.96
N LEU A 130 -54.48 17.31 14.95
CA LEU A 130 -53.25 18.12 15.02
C LEU A 130 -52.51 17.91 16.33
N ALA A 131 -53.21 17.95 17.46
CA ALA A 131 -52.63 17.68 18.77
C ALA A 131 -52.03 16.27 18.84
N GLN A 132 -52.71 15.29 18.24
CA GLN A 132 -52.21 13.92 18.14
C GLN A 132 -50.98 13.81 17.23
N HIS A 133 -50.98 14.49 16.07
CA HIS A 133 -49.86 14.50 15.13
C HIS A 133 -48.60 15.13 15.74
N LEU A 134 -48.75 16.26 16.44
CA LEU A 134 -47.66 16.94 17.14
C LEU A 134 -47.17 16.19 18.38
N SER A 135 -48.07 15.47 19.07
CA SER A 135 -47.71 14.64 20.22
C SER A 135 -47.10 13.31 19.81
N SER A 136 -47.34 12.85 18.58
CA SER A 136 -46.74 11.63 18.05
C SER A 136 -45.31 11.93 17.58
N ASP A 137 -44.33 11.17 18.05
CA ASP A 137 -43.01 11.13 17.42
C ASP A 137 -43.09 10.15 16.24
N PRO A 138 -43.16 10.63 14.99
CA PRO A 138 -43.38 9.76 13.85
C PRO A 138 -42.16 8.84 13.66
N LEU A 139 -42.40 7.54 13.82
CA LEU A 139 -41.38 6.50 13.70
C LEU A 139 -40.53 6.61 12.41
N PRO A 140 -41.08 6.98 11.23
CA PRO A 140 -40.27 7.22 10.02
C PRO A 140 -39.22 8.32 10.20
N LEU A 141 -39.58 9.47 10.78
CA LEU A 141 -38.67 10.58 11.01
C LEU A 141 -37.57 10.20 12.02
N ARG A 142 -37.94 9.50 13.10
CA ARG A 142 -36.96 9.00 14.08
C ARG A 142 -35.96 8.04 13.44
N LYS A 143 -36.43 7.14 12.57
CA LYS A 143 -35.56 6.23 11.81
C LYS A 143 -34.64 7.01 10.89
N ALA A 144 -35.15 7.98 10.13
CA ALA A 144 -34.35 8.81 9.23
C ALA A 144 -33.25 9.56 9.98
N LYS A 145 -33.54 10.15 11.15
CA LYS A 145 -32.55 10.81 12.00
C LYS A 145 -31.46 9.86 12.50
N ILE A 146 -31.83 8.66 12.95
CA ILE A 146 -30.85 7.64 13.39
C ILE A 146 -29.96 7.22 12.22
N THR A 147 -30.54 6.98 11.05
CA THR A 147 -29.80 6.63 9.83
C THR A 147 -28.85 7.74 9.41
N GLN A 148 -29.30 9.00 9.43
CA GLN A 148 -28.47 10.17 9.15
C GLN A 148 -27.31 10.28 10.15
N GLU A 149 -27.55 10.11 11.45
CA GLU A 149 -26.49 10.16 12.46
C GLU A 149 -25.45 9.06 12.24
N ALA A 150 -25.89 7.84 11.90
CA ALA A 150 -25.01 6.74 11.55
C ALA A 150 -24.18 7.05 10.28
N ALA A 151 -24.81 7.64 9.27
CA ALA A 151 -24.14 8.02 8.02
C ALA A 151 -23.12 9.14 8.24
N VAL A 152 -23.41 10.13 9.10
CA VAL A 152 -22.45 11.18 9.51
C VAL A 152 -21.24 10.54 10.19
N LYS A 153 -21.44 9.67 11.18
CA LYS A 153 -20.35 8.96 11.87
C LYS A 153 -19.50 8.14 10.92
N LYS A 154 -20.12 7.49 9.93
CA LYS A 154 -19.41 6.71 8.90
C LYS A 154 -18.59 7.61 7.98
N ALA A 155 -19.17 8.71 7.49
CA ALA A 155 -18.47 9.68 6.65
C ALA A 155 -17.31 10.35 7.37
N GLU A 156 -17.47 10.71 8.65
CA GLU A 156 -16.39 11.26 9.48
C GLU A 156 -15.24 10.27 9.66
N ARG A 157 -15.52 9.00 9.94
CA ARG A 157 -14.49 7.97 10.05
C ARG A 157 -13.73 7.75 8.75
N ALA A 158 -14.45 7.68 7.62
CA ALA A 158 -13.82 7.54 6.30
C ALA A 158 -12.97 8.77 5.96
N ALA A 159 -13.43 9.98 6.29
CA ALA A 159 -12.66 11.21 6.09
C ALA A 159 -11.41 11.27 6.98
N GLN A 160 -11.50 10.82 8.24
CA GLN A 160 -10.36 10.74 9.14
C GLN A 160 -9.32 9.73 8.64
N ALA A 161 -9.76 8.53 8.21
CA ALA A 161 -8.87 7.53 7.63
C ALA A 161 -8.15 8.04 6.37
N ALA A 162 -8.84 8.78 5.49
CA ALA A 162 -8.24 9.39 4.31
C ALA A 162 -7.22 10.49 4.67
N ARG A 163 -7.48 11.30 5.71
CA ARG A 163 -6.53 12.31 6.20
C ARG A 163 -5.27 11.68 6.78
N GLU A 164 -5.43 10.68 7.65
CA GLU A 164 -4.29 9.96 8.24
C GLU A 164 -3.43 9.28 7.18
N ALA A 165 -4.04 8.76 6.11
CA ALA A 165 -3.30 8.20 4.98
C ALA A 165 -2.51 9.28 4.22
N THR A 166 -3.09 10.47 4.05
CA THR A 166 -2.40 11.61 3.41
C THR A 166 -1.23 12.13 4.26
N GLU A 167 -1.34 12.09 5.59
CA GLU A 167 -0.27 12.52 6.51
C GLU A 167 0.86 11.50 6.64
N ARG A 168 0.60 10.23 6.33
CA ARG A 168 1.60 9.13 6.38
C ARG A 168 2.24 8.83 5.02
N ALA A 169 1.70 9.35 3.93
CA ALA A 169 2.23 9.24 2.58
C ALA A 169 3.40 10.21 2.36
#